data_AF-A0A941N8X8-F1
#
_entry.id   AF-A0A941N8X8-F1
#
_cell.length_a   1.000
_cell.length_b   1.000
_cell.length_c   1.000
_cell.angle_alpha   90.00
_cell.angle_beta   90.00
_cell.angle_gamma   90.00
#
_symmetry.space_group_name_H-M   'P 1'
#
loop_
_entity.id
_entity.type
_entity.pdbx_description
1 polymer ?
#
loop_
_entity_poly.entity_id
_entity_poly.type
_entity_poly.pdbx_seq_one_letter_code
_entity_poly.pdbx_strand_id
1 'polypeptide(L)'
;MLRRVGGHLSFVADIRDELLYFSGDVTFMPLFRLPGSRANSTFNRFSVRFAPRLALVALVCGWLTTAAPAQAPRNAGFESTTFAITKARLVVSPEEEIEQGTIVVRDGLIAAIGKDVAIPPDAEIIDGATLTVYAGFVDAASTSMLDPNRNAAPSAGRPIDFSRFALAATPPDNRKSLTPEFEAAQGLKTDTNAIEARRKIGITTLHVTPSGKIAGGRGALLTTSGLPLRESLLAPVTYPQFQLFGPRGGGYPNTLMGATAHLRQAFLDARRFRQHQRFYEQQVPGIARPPEDPVLEALGEIAEKHSTSLFIVNGQDDIHRALDFAAEQQVPVLLWGARESQFCLDRVKSSAKGVIAQVNWG
;
A
#
# COMPACT_ATOMS: atom_id res chain seq x y z
N MET A 1 0.97 27.56 16.83
CA MET A 1 1.85 26.92 15.83
C MET A 1 0.96 26.02 14.97
N LEU A 2 0.38 26.57 13.91
CA LEU A 2 -0.60 25.90 13.05
C LEU A 2 0.14 25.00 12.06
N ARG A 3 0.04 23.67 12.24
CA ARG A 3 0.54 22.68 11.29
C ARG A 3 -0.61 22.31 10.36
N ARG A 4 -0.56 22.81 9.12
CA ARG A 4 -1.48 22.47 8.03
C ARG A 4 -1.21 21.02 7.63
N VAL A 5 -2.16 20.12 7.86
CA VAL A 5 -2.13 18.75 7.33
C VAL A 5 -3.09 18.75 6.15
N GLY A 6 -2.57 18.99 4.95
CA GLY A 6 -3.33 18.84 3.71
C GLY A 6 -3.48 17.35 3.39
N GLY A 7 -4.71 16.86 3.34
CA GLY A 7 -5.02 15.57 2.74
C GLY A 7 -5.14 15.73 1.24
N HIS A 8 -4.41 14.93 0.46
CA HIS A 8 -4.53 14.89 -1.00
C HIS A 8 -5.39 13.68 -1.38
N LEU A 9 -6.39 13.88 -2.27
CA LEU A 9 -7.12 12.79 -2.92
C LEU A 9 -6.55 12.56 -4.33
N SER A 10 -6.29 11.30 -4.65
CA SER A 10 -5.86 10.84 -5.97
C SER A 10 -6.93 9.91 -6.55
N PHE A 11 -7.44 10.19 -7.75
CA PHE A 11 -8.43 9.35 -8.44
C PHE A 11 -7.78 8.69 -9.68
N VAL A 12 -8.18 7.45 -10.00
CA VAL A 12 -7.84 6.81 -11.29
C VAL A 12 -8.87 7.27 -12.32
N ALA A 13 -8.41 7.91 -13.39
CA ALA A 13 -9.22 8.11 -14.58
C ALA A 13 -8.79 7.06 -15.62
N ASP A 14 -9.70 6.18 -16.03
CA ASP A 14 -9.53 5.41 -17.26
C ASP A 14 -9.82 6.37 -18.42
N ILE A 15 -8.82 6.65 -19.24
CA ILE A 15 -8.87 7.70 -20.27
C ILE A 15 -9.61 7.19 -21.54
N ARG A 16 -10.27 6.04 -21.45
CA ARG A 16 -11.02 5.45 -22.56
C ARG A 16 -12.48 5.87 -22.61
N ASP A 17 -13.06 6.31 -21.49
CA ASP A 17 -14.44 6.81 -21.45
C ASP A 17 -14.50 8.14 -20.69
N GLU A 18 -15.00 9.18 -21.36
CA GLU A 18 -15.20 10.52 -20.83
C GLU A 18 -16.38 10.53 -19.86
N LEU A 19 -16.20 10.97 -18.60
CA LEU A 19 -17.20 11.76 -17.81
C LEU A 19 -16.69 12.07 -16.39
N LEU A 20 -16.69 13.35 -16.03
CA LEU A 20 -16.45 13.87 -14.67
C LEU A 20 -17.66 14.73 -14.28
N TYR A 21 -18.35 14.40 -13.18
CA TYR A 21 -19.33 15.30 -12.53
C TYR A 21 -19.28 15.16 -11.00
N PHE A 22 -19.40 16.29 -10.29
CA PHE A 22 -19.37 16.44 -8.83
C PHE A 22 -20.58 17.25 -8.32
N SER A 23 -21.06 16.89 -7.12
CA SER A 23 -21.95 17.66 -6.21
C SER A 23 -21.88 16.95 -4.85
N GLY A 24 -21.78 17.52 -3.65
CA GLY A 24 -21.78 18.88 -3.09
C GLY A 24 -21.50 18.76 -1.56
N ASP A 25 -21.30 19.89 -0.90
CA ASP A 25 -20.77 20.08 0.47
C ASP A 25 -21.53 19.40 1.63
N VAL A 26 -20.79 18.92 2.65
CA VAL A 26 -21.34 18.69 4.00
C VAL A 26 -20.34 19.11 5.09
N THR A 27 -20.76 20.09 5.90
CA THR A 27 -20.04 20.67 7.04
C THR A 27 -20.51 20.00 8.35
N PHE A 28 -19.60 19.62 9.27
CA PHE A 28 -19.96 19.21 10.64
C PHE A 28 -19.06 19.84 11.71
N MET A 29 -19.68 20.46 12.72
CA MET A 29 -19.10 20.96 13.99
C MET A 29 -18.89 19.82 15.01
N PRO A 30 -17.87 19.85 15.90
CA PRO A 30 -17.70 18.87 16.96
C PRO A 30 -18.24 19.36 18.31
N LEU A 31 -18.81 18.46 19.12
CA LEU A 31 -19.12 18.72 20.53
C LEU A 31 -18.43 17.72 21.47
N PHE A 32 -17.65 18.31 22.38
CA PHE A 32 -17.39 17.98 23.79
C PHE A 32 -16.85 16.61 24.27
N ARG A 33 -15.81 16.71 25.11
CA ARG A 33 -15.05 15.67 25.82
C ARG A 33 -15.08 15.98 27.32
N LEU A 34 -15.22 14.99 28.19
CA LEU A 34 -14.77 15.07 29.60
C LEU A 34 -14.26 13.70 30.12
N PRO A 35 -13.44 13.65 31.20
CA PRO A 35 -12.35 12.69 31.35
C PRO A 35 -12.41 11.77 32.59
N GLY A 36 -11.71 10.64 32.50
CA GLY A 36 -10.68 10.17 33.45
C GLY A 36 -11.06 9.69 34.86
N SER A 37 -10.57 8.49 35.23
CA SER A 37 -10.08 8.19 36.59
C SER A 37 -9.24 6.90 36.61
N ARG A 38 -8.10 6.96 37.31
CA ARG A 38 -7.09 5.90 37.55
C ARG A 38 -7.13 5.47 39.02
N ALA A 39 -6.77 4.22 39.32
CA ALA A 39 -6.05 3.73 40.52
C ALA A 39 -5.85 2.19 40.35
N ASN A 40 -4.67 1.55 40.28
CA ASN A 40 -3.55 1.40 41.23
C ASN A 40 -4.05 1.04 42.65
N SER A 41 -3.62 -0.01 43.37
CA SER A 41 -2.29 -0.61 43.48
C SER A 41 -2.28 -1.87 44.40
N THR A 42 -1.31 -2.76 44.14
CA THR A 42 -0.37 -3.42 45.11
C THR A 42 -0.80 -4.51 46.11
N PHE A 43 -0.17 -5.68 45.90
CA PHE A 43 0.67 -6.47 46.81
C PHE A 43 0.15 -6.85 48.21
N ASN A 44 0.16 -8.16 48.52
CA ASN A 44 1.11 -8.64 49.53
C ASN A 44 1.48 -10.13 49.36
N ARG A 45 2.74 -10.45 49.63
CA ARG A 45 3.33 -11.80 49.67
C ARG A 45 3.31 -12.27 51.12
N PHE A 46 2.94 -13.52 51.38
CA PHE A 46 3.30 -14.23 52.61
C PHE A 46 3.75 -15.64 52.30
N SER A 47 4.94 -15.98 52.80
CA SER A 47 5.63 -17.25 52.66
C SER A 47 5.76 -17.91 54.04
N VAL A 48 5.35 -19.17 54.19
CA VAL A 48 5.90 -20.07 55.22
C VAL A 48 5.88 -21.51 54.72
N ARG A 49 7.03 -22.19 54.83
CA ARG A 49 7.26 -23.62 54.57
C ARG A 49 7.24 -24.39 55.89
N PHE A 50 6.54 -25.53 55.98
CA PHE A 50 7.09 -26.89 56.18
C PHE A 50 6.01 -27.88 56.68
N ALA A 51 6.02 -29.05 56.04
CA ALA A 51 5.14 -30.23 56.17
C ALA A 51 5.55 -31.12 57.39
N PRO A 52 5.07 -32.38 57.60
CA PRO A 52 4.15 -33.20 56.79
C PRO A 52 3.11 -34.04 57.58
N ARG A 53 2.31 -34.81 56.84
CA ARG A 53 1.44 -35.94 57.26
C ARG A 53 -0.02 -35.60 57.58
N LEU A 54 -0.77 -35.32 56.51
CA LEU A 54 -2.14 -35.83 56.35
C LEU A 54 -2.29 -36.33 54.91
N ALA A 55 -1.68 -37.49 54.70
CA ALA A 55 -1.83 -38.29 53.50
C ALA A 55 -3.07 -39.17 53.67
N LEU A 56 -4.23 -38.77 53.14
CA LEU A 56 -5.25 -39.71 52.64
C LEU A 56 -6.42 -39.09 51.84
N VAL A 57 -6.25 -37.95 51.15
CA VAL A 57 -7.27 -37.42 50.22
C VAL A 57 -6.68 -37.07 48.83
N ALA A 58 -5.36 -37.15 48.67
CA ALA A 58 -4.66 -36.73 47.45
C ALA A 58 -4.35 -37.88 46.46
N LEU A 59 -5.02 -39.03 46.56
CA LEU A 59 -4.72 -40.21 45.72
C LEU A 59 -5.86 -40.61 44.75
N VAL A 60 -6.79 -39.69 44.46
CA VAL A 60 -7.83 -39.87 43.40
C VAL A 60 -7.87 -38.70 42.38
N CYS A 61 -7.11 -37.62 42.57
CA CYS A 61 -7.05 -36.49 41.62
C CYS A 61 -5.70 -36.36 40.87
N GLY A 62 -4.80 -37.32 41.01
CA GLY A 62 -3.66 -37.46 40.10
C GLY A 62 -4.12 -38.23 38.86
N TRP A 63 -3.73 -37.77 37.67
CA TRP A 63 -4.10 -38.30 36.34
C TRP A 63 -5.37 -37.69 35.72
N LEU A 64 -5.36 -36.37 35.51
CA LEU A 64 -5.92 -35.73 34.30
C LEU A 64 -5.58 -34.23 34.28
N THR A 65 -4.28 -33.88 34.26
CA THR A 65 -3.86 -32.55 33.80
C THR A 65 -3.61 -32.63 32.31
N THR A 66 -4.68 -32.82 31.53
CA THR A 66 -4.65 -32.33 30.15
C THR A 66 -4.56 -30.82 30.25
N ALA A 67 -3.44 -30.25 29.81
CA ALA A 67 -3.35 -28.82 29.55
C ALA A 67 -4.53 -28.45 28.65
N ALA A 68 -5.53 -27.77 29.20
CA ALA A 68 -6.53 -27.12 28.39
C ALA A 68 -5.75 -26.14 27.49
N PRO A 69 -5.87 -26.21 26.16
CA PRO A 69 -5.40 -25.10 25.35
C PRO A 69 -6.16 -23.90 25.90
N ALA A 70 -5.44 -22.89 26.37
CA ALA A 70 -6.03 -21.60 26.70
C ALA A 70 -6.75 -21.14 25.43
N GLN A 71 -8.06 -21.38 25.38
CA GLN A 71 -8.90 -20.83 24.33
C GLN A 71 -8.77 -19.33 24.52
N ALA A 72 -8.11 -18.68 23.55
CA ALA A 72 -8.25 -17.25 23.35
C ALA A 72 -9.74 -16.92 23.50
N PRO A 73 -10.11 -15.81 24.17
CA PRO A 73 -11.51 -15.44 24.30
C PRO A 73 -12.12 -15.40 22.91
N ARG A 74 -12.90 -16.44 22.58
CA ARG A 74 -13.80 -16.43 21.44
C ARG A 74 -14.86 -15.42 21.86
N ASN A 75 -14.91 -14.28 21.20
CA ASN A 75 -16.01 -13.35 21.37
C ASN A 75 -17.31 -14.16 21.26
N ALA A 76 -18.05 -14.22 22.38
CA ALA A 76 -19.27 -14.99 22.50
C ALA A 76 -20.40 -14.21 21.82
N GLY A 77 -20.49 -14.35 20.51
CA GLY A 77 -21.57 -13.78 19.72
C GLY A 77 -21.56 -14.35 18.32
N PHE A 78 -22.68 -14.93 17.89
CA PHE A 78 -22.99 -15.01 16.47
C PHE A 78 -23.47 -13.60 16.09
N GLU A 79 -22.56 -12.71 15.73
CA GLU A 79 -22.95 -11.48 15.05
C GLU A 79 -23.43 -11.91 13.66
N SER A 80 -24.70 -11.64 13.34
CA SER A 80 -25.19 -11.88 11.98
C SER A 80 -24.26 -11.15 11.03
N THR A 81 -23.48 -11.90 10.26
CA THR A 81 -22.61 -11.33 9.23
C THR A 81 -23.41 -10.97 7.97
N THR A 82 -24.75 -11.11 8.04
CA THR A 82 -25.69 -10.78 6.98
C THR A 82 -26.57 -9.61 7.41
N PHE A 83 -26.56 -8.52 6.64
CA PHE A 83 -27.47 -7.40 6.82
C PHE A 83 -28.01 -6.91 5.48
N ALA A 84 -29.19 -6.30 5.51
CA ALA A 84 -29.85 -5.72 4.35
C ALA A 84 -30.20 -4.25 4.64
N ILE A 85 -29.70 -3.33 3.82
CA ILE A 85 -30.11 -1.92 3.87
C ILE A 85 -31.23 -1.74 2.85
N THR A 86 -32.42 -1.38 3.32
CA THR A 86 -33.65 -1.27 2.51
C THR A 86 -34.06 0.18 2.28
N LYS A 87 -34.77 0.46 1.19
CA LYS A 87 -35.31 1.79 0.84
C LYS A 87 -34.26 2.91 0.73
N ALA A 88 -32.99 2.56 0.56
CA ALA A 88 -31.92 3.54 0.43
C ALA A 88 -31.77 4.00 -1.01
N ARG A 89 -31.27 5.24 -1.18
CA ARG A 89 -30.76 5.70 -2.47
C ARG A 89 -29.41 5.04 -2.70
N LEU A 90 -29.32 4.13 -3.66
CA LEU A 90 -28.10 3.40 -3.99
C LEU A 90 -27.44 4.01 -5.21
N VAL A 91 -26.16 4.39 -5.08
CA VAL A 91 -25.33 4.81 -6.21
C VAL A 91 -24.37 3.66 -6.52
N VAL A 92 -24.69 2.89 -7.55
CA VAL A 92 -23.95 1.67 -7.93
C VAL A 92 -22.76 2.04 -8.80
N SER A 93 -23.01 2.92 -9.76
CA SER A 93 -21.99 3.47 -10.67
C SER A 93 -22.37 4.92 -10.99
N PRO A 94 -21.48 5.70 -11.65
CA PRO A 94 -21.80 7.06 -12.07
C PRO A 94 -23.04 7.17 -12.97
N GLU A 95 -23.44 6.08 -13.63
CA GLU A 95 -24.57 6.04 -14.57
C GLU A 95 -25.80 5.32 -13.99
N GLU A 96 -25.64 4.61 -12.87
CA GLU A 96 -26.68 3.76 -12.30
C GLU A 96 -26.98 4.15 -10.85
N GLU A 97 -28.17 4.73 -10.67
CA GLU A 97 -28.72 5.10 -9.38
C GLU A 97 -30.09 4.45 -9.16
N ILE A 98 -30.33 4.02 -7.92
CA ILE A 98 -31.56 3.36 -7.49
C ILE A 98 -32.13 4.10 -6.28
N GLU A 99 -33.15 4.94 -6.50
CA GLU A 99 -33.74 5.82 -5.46
C GLU A 99 -34.37 5.09 -4.26
N GLN A 100 -34.84 3.85 -4.43
CA GLN A 100 -35.43 3.04 -3.35
C GLN A 100 -34.96 1.59 -3.49
N GLY A 101 -33.65 1.39 -3.40
CA GLY A 101 -33.02 0.10 -3.55
C GLY A 101 -32.86 -0.65 -2.22
N THR A 102 -32.61 -1.94 -2.35
CA THR A 102 -32.15 -2.81 -1.27
C THR A 102 -30.79 -3.39 -1.63
N ILE A 103 -29.85 -3.36 -0.68
CA ILE A 103 -28.56 -4.03 -0.76
C ILE A 103 -28.45 -5.07 0.35
N VAL A 104 -28.06 -6.28 -0.01
CA VAL A 104 -27.82 -7.39 0.93
C VAL A 104 -26.32 -7.67 0.96
N VAL A 105 -25.75 -7.60 2.16
CA VAL A 105 -24.35 -7.95 2.42
C VAL A 105 -24.33 -9.23 3.25
N ARG A 106 -23.52 -10.21 2.87
CA ARG A 106 -23.31 -11.46 3.57
C ARG A 106 -21.82 -11.75 3.63
N ASP A 107 -21.32 -12.07 4.83
CA ASP A 107 -19.91 -12.43 5.06
C ASP A 107 -18.92 -11.36 4.55
N GLY A 108 -19.32 -10.08 4.61
CA GLY A 108 -18.53 -8.96 4.13
C GLY A 108 -18.54 -8.76 2.61
N LEU A 109 -19.34 -9.54 1.86
CA LEU A 109 -19.51 -9.42 0.41
C LEU A 109 -20.92 -8.98 0.05
N ILE A 110 -21.07 -8.24 -1.05
CA ILE A 110 -22.38 -7.86 -1.58
C ILE A 110 -23.00 -9.10 -2.24
N ALA A 111 -24.10 -9.59 -1.68
CA ALA A 111 -24.82 -10.75 -2.19
C ALA A 111 -25.84 -10.37 -3.27
N ALA A 112 -26.52 -9.24 -3.11
CA ALA A 112 -27.50 -8.74 -4.06
C ALA A 112 -27.73 -7.23 -3.91
N ILE A 113 -28.06 -6.56 -5.01
CA ILE A 113 -28.38 -5.13 -5.06
C ILE A 113 -29.46 -4.88 -6.13
N GLY A 114 -30.46 -4.04 -5.84
CA GLY A 114 -31.55 -3.77 -6.78
C GLY A 114 -32.81 -3.22 -6.10
N LYS A 115 -33.85 -2.93 -6.89
CA LYS A 115 -35.17 -2.50 -6.37
C LYS A 115 -35.93 -3.64 -5.68
N ASP A 116 -35.98 -4.79 -6.35
CA ASP A 116 -36.78 -5.96 -5.92
C ASP A 116 -35.88 -7.12 -5.42
N VAL A 117 -35.01 -6.82 -4.46
CA VAL A 117 -34.12 -7.85 -3.88
C VAL A 117 -34.83 -8.60 -2.75
N ALA A 118 -34.86 -9.92 -2.84
CA ALA A 118 -35.36 -10.77 -1.76
C ALA A 118 -34.41 -10.68 -0.54
N ILE A 119 -34.95 -10.24 0.59
CA ILE A 119 -34.20 -10.12 1.84
C ILE A 119 -34.09 -11.52 2.47
N PRO A 120 -32.88 -12.03 2.74
CA PRO A 120 -32.71 -13.31 3.43
C PRO A 120 -33.35 -13.26 4.83
N PRO A 121 -33.98 -14.35 5.30
CA PRO A 121 -34.67 -14.36 6.59
C PRO A 121 -33.71 -14.23 7.80
N ASP A 122 -32.43 -14.49 7.59
CA ASP A 122 -31.33 -14.34 8.54
C ASP A 122 -30.68 -12.94 8.55
N ALA A 123 -31.08 -12.05 7.63
CA ALA A 123 -30.48 -10.73 7.50
C ALA A 123 -31.02 -9.74 8.56
N GLU A 124 -30.11 -8.97 9.17
CA GLU A 124 -30.51 -7.79 9.94
C GLU A 124 -31.00 -6.69 8.99
N ILE A 125 -32.22 -6.20 9.20
CA ILE A 125 -32.83 -5.19 8.33
C ILE A 125 -32.51 -3.79 8.87
N ILE A 126 -31.84 -2.99 8.05
CA ILE A 126 -31.54 -1.59 8.31
C ILE A 126 -32.45 -0.74 7.42
N ASP A 127 -33.21 0.18 8.03
CA ASP A 127 -34.03 1.16 7.29
C ASP A 127 -33.14 2.29 6.77
N GLY A 128 -33.01 2.36 5.45
CA GLY A 128 -32.17 3.31 4.75
C GLY A 128 -32.94 4.43 4.07
N ALA A 129 -34.22 4.68 4.40
CA ALA A 129 -35.05 5.68 3.74
C ALA A 129 -34.45 7.10 3.65
N THR A 130 -33.57 7.48 4.59
CA THR A 130 -32.85 8.76 4.60
C THR A 130 -31.37 8.65 4.23
N LEU A 131 -30.91 7.44 3.91
CA LEU A 131 -29.51 7.13 3.65
C LEU A 131 -29.25 7.09 2.14
N THR A 132 -28.09 7.59 1.76
CA THR A 132 -27.52 7.34 0.44
C THR A 132 -26.32 6.40 0.60
N VAL A 133 -26.33 5.29 -0.12
CA VAL A 133 -25.27 4.28 -0.10
C VAL A 133 -24.40 4.47 -1.34
N TYR A 134 -23.11 4.63 -1.10
CA TYR A 134 -22.08 4.70 -2.13
C TYR A 134 -21.11 3.53 -1.98
N ALA A 135 -20.48 3.14 -3.10
CA ALA A 135 -19.25 2.37 -3.03
C ALA A 135 -18.19 3.15 -2.24
N GLY A 136 -17.41 2.43 -1.43
CA GLY A 136 -16.31 3.04 -0.70
C GLY A 136 -15.27 3.62 -1.64
N PHE A 137 -14.84 4.87 -1.40
CA PHE A 137 -13.84 5.50 -2.25
C PHE A 137 -12.46 4.84 -2.11
N VAL A 138 -11.72 4.84 -3.22
CA VAL A 138 -10.36 4.31 -3.29
C VAL A 138 -9.41 5.48 -3.54
N ASP A 139 -8.49 5.72 -2.60
CA ASP A 139 -7.38 6.65 -2.81
C ASP A 139 -6.27 5.92 -3.58
N ALA A 140 -6.14 6.27 -4.85
CA ALA A 140 -5.38 5.52 -5.84
C ALA A 140 -3.86 5.64 -5.71
N ALA A 141 -3.37 6.66 -5.02
CA ALA A 141 -1.95 6.82 -4.73
C ALA A 141 -1.74 7.85 -3.63
N SER A 142 -1.12 7.40 -2.52
CA SER A 142 -0.78 8.26 -1.40
C SER A 142 0.56 7.86 -0.77
N THR A 143 1.32 8.85 -0.31
CA THR A 143 2.57 8.64 0.44
C THR A 143 2.40 8.82 1.94
N SER A 144 1.26 9.33 2.41
CA SER A 144 1.12 9.82 3.79
C SER A 144 1.30 8.73 4.87
N MET A 145 0.93 7.49 4.52
CA MET A 145 0.94 6.33 5.41
C MET A 145 2.32 5.70 5.56
N LEU A 146 3.33 6.15 4.81
CA LEU A 146 4.70 5.67 4.93
C LEU A 146 5.45 6.41 6.03
N ASP A 147 6.17 5.65 6.85
CA ASP A 147 7.15 6.16 7.79
C ASP A 147 8.41 6.60 7.03
N PRO A 148 8.75 7.90 7.01
CA PRO A 148 9.95 8.39 6.32
C PRO A 148 11.24 7.81 6.90
N ASN A 149 11.22 7.26 8.13
CA ASN A 149 12.37 6.63 8.75
C ASN A 149 12.54 5.16 8.34
N ARG A 150 11.50 4.53 7.79
CA ARG A 150 11.56 3.15 7.30
C ARG A 150 11.93 3.15 5.83
N ASN A 151 13.23 3.15 5.59
CA ASN A 151 13.82 3.02 4.26
C ASN A 151 14.57 1.69 4.17
N ALA A 152 14.66 1.12 2.97
CA ALA A 152 15.66 0.08 2.71
C ALA A 152 17.06 0.61 3.07
N ALA A 153 17.75 -0.11 3.95
CA ALA A 153 19.10 0.23 4.38
C ALA A 153 20.07 -0.17 3.26
N PRO A 154 20.86 0.75 2.71
CA PRO A 154 21.85 0.38 1.72
C PRO A 154 22.89 -0.54 2.36
N SER A 155 23.26 -1.62 1.67
CA SER A 155 24.38 -2.44 2.09
C SER A 155 25.66 -1.62 2.00
N ALA A 156 26.44 -1.59 3.09
CA ALA A 156 27.72 -0.89 3.11
C ALA A 156 28.70 -1.60 2.18
N GLY A 157 29.15 -0.84 1.19
CA GLY A 157 30.05 -1.28 0.16
C GLY A 157 31.50 -1.48 0.55
N ARG A 158 32.30 -2.02 -0.38
CA ARG A 158 33.76 -2.07 -0.24
C ARG A 158 34.41 -0.96 -1.09
N PRO A 159 35.41 -0.24 -0.57
CA PRO A 159 36.16 0.71 -1.40
C PRO A 159 36.82 -0.05 -2.56
N ILE A 160 36.59 0.43 -3.79
CA ILE A 160 37.18 -0.14 -4.99
C ILE A 160 38.36 0.74 -5.43
N ASP A 161 39.50 0.10 -5.65
CA ASP A 161 40.70 0.76 -6.16
C ASP A 161 40.61 0.94 -7.69
N PHE A 162 40.11 2.11 -8.10
CA PHE A 162 39.99 2.49 -9.51
C PHE A 162 41.34 2.72 -10.19
N SER A 163 42.46 2.75 -9.47
CA SER A 163 43.79 2.82 -10.08
C SER A 163 44.25 1.49 -10.68
N ARG A 164 43.66 0.37 -10.22
CA ARG A 164 44.04 -0.99 -10.62
C ARG A 164 43.02 -1.70 -11.49
N PHE A 165 41.73 -1.38 -11.36
CA PHE A 165 40.65 -2.07 -12.08
C PHE A 165 39.67 -1.09 -12.71
N ALA A 166 39.43 -1.23 -14.01
CA ALA A 166 38.27 -0.62 -14.67
C ALA A 166 37.06 -1.55 -14.48
N LEU A 167 36.04 -1.08 -13.75
CA LEU A 167 34.80 -1.85 -13.59
C LEU A 167 33.92 -1.69 -14.83
N ALA A 168 33.50 -2.82 -15.40
CA ALA A 168 32.51 -2.86 -16.49
C ALA A 168 31.05 -2.75 -15.98
N ALA A 169 30.84 -2.37 -14.73
CA ALA A 169 29.53 -2.22 -14.11
C ALA A 169 29.59 -1.09 -13.07
N THR A 170 28.45 -0.46 -12.79
CA THR A 170 28.32 0.45 -11.66
C THR A 170 28.69 -0.31 -10.38
N PRO A 171 29.56 0.22 -9.51
CA PRO A 171 29.80 -0.39 -8.20
C PRO A 171 28.46 -0.72 -7.52
N PRO A 172 28.29 -1.92 -6.92
CA PRO A 172 27.08 -2.26 -6.15
C PRO A 172 26.76 -1.19 -5.11
N ASP A 173 27.81 -0.55 -4.62
CA ASP A 173 27.87 0.44 -3.56
C ASP A 173 27.44 1.86 -3.99
N ASN A 174 27.20 2.08 -5.29
CA ASN A 174 26.89 3.39 -5.87
C ASN A 174 25.48 3.47 -6.50
N ARG A 175 24.50 2.75 -5.93
CA ARG A 175 23.09 2.80 -6.35
C ARG A 175 22.27 3.79 -5.53
N LYS A 176 22.78 5.02 -5.47
CA LYS A 176 22.14 6.10 -4.74
C LYS A 176 20.73 6.34 -5.27
N SER A 177 19.76 6.47 -4.36
CA SER A 177 18.35 6.71 -4.68
C SER A 177 17.68 5.59 -5.51
N LEU A 178 18.23 4.37 -5.51
CA LEU A 178 17.60 3.17 -6.05
C LEU A 178 17.32 2.19 -4.91
N THR A 179 16.05 2.00 -4.55
CA THR A 179 15.59 0.96 -3.63
C THR A 179 14.31 0.29 -4.16
N PRO A 180 14.35 -0.32 -5.37
CA PRO A 180 13.21 -1.02 -5.97
C PRO A 180 12.74 -2.25 -5.17
N GLU A 181 13.61 -2.83 -4.35
CA GLU A 181 13.34 -3.92 -3.42
C GLU A 181 12.49 -3.50 -2.20
N PHE A 182 12.40 -2.20 -1.93
CA PHE A 182 11.64 -1.71 -0.79
C PHE A 182 10.13 -1.94 -1.00
N GLU A 183 9.49 -2.62 -0.07
CA GLU A 183 8.03 -2.83 -0.08
C GLU A 183 7.36 -1.82 0.84
N ALA A 184 6.41 -1.05 0.32
CA ALA A 184 5.64 -0.08 1.10
C ALA A 184 5.00 -0.72 2.34
N ALA A 185 4.55 -1.98 2.25
CA ALA A 185 3.98 -2.75 3.36
C ALA A 185 4.85 -2.77 4.62
N GLN A 186 6.17 -2.82 4.46
CA GLN A 186 7.13 -2.85 5.57
C GLN A 186 7.31 -1.47 6.22
N GLY A 187 7.06 -0.41 5.44
CA GLY A 187 7.17 1.00 5.82
C GLY A 187 5.89 1.64 6.36
N LEU A 188 4.79 0.90 6.51
CA LEU A 188 3.50 1.49 6.91
C LEU A 188 3.47 1.93 8.38
N LYS A 189 2.88 3.10 8.62
CA LYS A 189 2.54 3.61 9.95
C LYS A 189 1.26 2.96 10.45
N THR A 190 1.26 2.53 11.71
CA THR A 190 0.05 2.21 12.46
C THR A 190 -0.53 3.47 13.10
N ASP A 191 -0.97 4.42 12.27
CA ASP A 191 -1.66 5.62 12.74
C ASP A 191 -3.17 5.45 12.55
N THR A 192 -3.84 4.99 13.62
CA THR A 192 -5.29 4.78 13.62
C THR A 192 -6.05 6.09 13.37
N ASN A 193 -5.54 7.24 13.81
CA ASN A 193 -6.22 8.52 13.63
C ASN A 193 -6.22 8.94 12.16
N ALA A 194 -5.11 8.75 11.45
CA ALA A 194 -5.01 9.04 10.02
C ALA A 194 -5.92 8.13 9.19
N ILE A 195 -6.06 6.86 9.59
CA ILE A 195 -6.98 5.90 8.95
C ILE A 195 -8.43 6.28 9.22
N GLU A 196 -8.77 6.63 10.47
CA GLU A 196 -10.13 7.04 10.85
C GLU A 196 -10.54 8.33 10.15
N ALA A 197 -9.63 9.32 10.04
CA ALA A 197 -9.88 10.56 9.32
C ALA A 197 -10.24 10.31 7.85
N ARG A 198 -9.58 9.34 7.19
CA ARG A 198 -9.90 8.92 5.82
C ARG A 198 -11.21 8.16 5.73
N ARG A 199 -11.50 7.30 6.70
CA ARG A 199 -12.77 6.56 6.73
C ARG A 199 -13.96 7.51 6.87
N LYS A 200 -13.83 8.58 7.67
CA LYS A 200 -14.87 9.60 7.86
C LYS A 200 -15.27 10.33 6.57
N ILE A 201 -14.35 10.43 5.60
CA ILE A 201 -14.63 11.01 4.28
C ILE A 201 -15.02 9.94 3.23
N GLY A 202 -15.29 8.71 3.66
CA GLY A 202 -15.74 7.62 2.78
C GLY A 202 -14.63 6.84 2.08
N ILE A 203 -13.35 7.08 2.39
CA ILE A 203 -12.24 6.31 1.81
C ILE A 203 -12.10 4.97 2.54
N THR A 204 -12.33 3.88 1.81
CA THR A 204 -12.28 2.50 2.33
C THR A 204 -10.98 1.80 1.99
N THR A 205 -10.34 2.19 0.88
CA THR A 205 -9.12 1.56 0.38
C THR A 205 -8.08 2.61 0.02
N LEU A 206 -6.83 2.32 0.35
CA LEU A 206 -5.66 3.17 0.18
C LEU A 206 -4.58 2.42 -0.57
N HIS A 207 -4.16 2.95 -1.71
CA HIS A 207 -2.94 2.50 -2.35
C HIS A 207 -1.78 3.40 -1.90
N VAL A 208 -0.88 2.80 -1.13
CA VAL A 208 0.27 3.48 -0.54
C VAL A 208 1.50 3.26 -1.40
N THR A 209 2.11 4.35 -1.88
CA THR A 209 3.22 4.31 -2.83
C THR A 209 4.44 5.03 -2.26
N PRO A 210 5.67 4.47 -2.35
CA PRO A 210 6.87 5.18 -1.95
C PRO A 210 7.19 6.33 -2.90
N SER A 211 7.91 7.34 -2.43
CA SER A 211 8.34 8.49 -3.23
C SER A 211 9.67 9.06 -2.74
N GLY A 212 10.25 10.00 -3.50
CA GLY A 212 11.48 10.70 -3.09
C GLY A 212 12.79 10.00 -3.47
N LYS A 213 12.71 8.92 -4.24
CA LYS A 213 13.85 8.20 -4.82
C LYS A 213 13.59 7.95 -6.31
N ILE A 214 14.66 7.67 -7.07
CA ILE A 214 14.57 7.45 -8.51
C ILE A 214 13.81 6.13 -8.78
N ALA A 215 14.15 5.09 -8.04
CA ALA A 215 13.37 3.87 -7.91
C ALA A 215 13.01 3.73 -6.43
N GLY A 216 11.77 4.07 -6.05
CA GLY A 216 11.40 4.20 -4.64
C GLY A 216 10.94 2.91 -3.97
N GLY A 217 10.66 1.87 -4.75
CA GLY A 217 10.17 0.60 -4.24
C GLY A 217 8.84 0.22 -4.86
N ARG A 218 8.10 -0.67 -4.20
CA ARG A 218 6.81 -1.21 -4.63
C ARG A 218 5.72 -0.72 -3.68
N GLY A 219 4.58 -0.35 -4.24
CA GLY A 219 3.41 0.07 -3.46
C GLY A 219 2.77 -1.07 -2.68
N ALA A 220 1.79 -0.73 -1.84
CA ALA A 220 0.95 -1.67 -1.09
C ALA A 220 -0.49 -1.18 -1.08
N LEU A 221 -1.46 -2.11 -1.06
CA LEU A 221 -2.88 -1.82 -0.99
C LEU A 221 -3.41 -2.15 0.42
N LEU A 222 -4.06 -1.18 1.05
CA LEU A 222 -4.49 -1.21 2.45
C LEU A 222 -5.98 -0.85 2.56
N THR A 223 -6.74 -1.61 3.34
CA THR A 223 -8.09 -1.25 3.77
C THR A 223 -8.03 -0.32 4.98
N THR A 224 -8.93 0.67 5.04
CA THR A 224 -9.05 1.58 6.17
C THR A 224 -9.81 0.98 7.35
N SER A 225 -9.89 -0.35 7.50
CA SER A 225 -10.68 -1.07 8.52
C SER A 225 -10.21 -0.84 9.96
N GLY A 226 -8.98 -0.31 10.14
CA GLY A 226 -8.42 0.00 11.46
C GLY A 226 -8.01 -1.24 12.26
N LEU A 227 -8.11 -2.42 11.64
CA LEU A 227 -7.59 -3.67 12.14
C LEU A 227 -6.05 -3.67 12.09
N PRO A 228 -5.38 -4.60 12.79
CA PRO A 228 -3.94 -4.78 12.68
C PRO A 228 -3.49 -4.86 11.22
N LEU A 229 -2.29 -4.37 10.92
CA LEU A 229 -1.83 -4.21 9.53
C LEU A 229 -1.91 -5.52 8.72
N ARG A 230 -1.62 -6.66 9.36
CA ARG A 230 -1.71 -7.99 8.74
C ARG A 230 -3.09 -8.37 8.21
N GLU A 231 -4.16 -7.80 8.79
CA GLU A 231 -5.55 -8.07 8.43
C GLU A 231 -6.11 -6.98 7.51
N SER A 232 -5.59 -5.75 7.65
CA SER A 232 -6.00 -4.61 6.81
C SER A 232 -5.33 -4.61 5.44
N LEU A 233 -4.24 -5.35 5.25
CA LEU A 233 -3.44 -5.31 4.03
C LEU A 233 -4.03 -6.26 2.98
N LEU A 234 -4.48 -5.69 1.86
CA LEU A 234 -5.10 -6.43 0.76
C LEU A 234 -4.05 -6.99 -0.20
N ALA A 235 -3.04 -6.17 -0.52
CA ALA A 235 -1.92 -6.58 -1.36
C ALA A 235 -0.62 -5.98 -0.81
N PRO A 236 0.37 -6.80 -0.39
CA PRO A 236 1.62 -6.29 0.18
C PRO A 236 2.49 -5.58 -0.84
N VAL A 237 2.36 -6.01 -2.10
CA VAL A 237 3.22 -5.60 -3.20
C VAL A 237 2.34 -5.31 -4.40
N THR A 238 2.41 -4.07 -4.90
CA THR A 238 1.68 -3.62 -6.09
C THR A 238 2.67 -3.15 -7.16
N TYR A 239 2.47 -1.95 -7.71
CA TYR A 239 3.28 -1.39 -8.78
C TYR A 239 4.65 -0.92 -8.24
N PRO A 240 5.75 -1.22 -8.95
CA PRO A 240 7.02 -0.54 -8.72
C PRO A 240 6.87 0.95 -9.08
N GLN A 241 7.56 1.79 -8.32
CA GLN A 241 7.49 3.24 -8.45
C GLN A 241 8.83 3.82 -8.94
N PHE A 242 8.73 4.71 -9.91
CA PHE A 242 9.85 5.47 -10.46
C PHE A 242 9.58 6.98 -10.45
N GLN A 243 10.64 7.77 -10.29
CA GLN A 243 10.59 9.23 -10.38
C GLN A 243 11.88 9.76 -11.02
N LEU A 244 11.76 10.40 -12.17
CA LEU A 244 12.92 10.97 -12.87
C LEU A 244 13.09 12.43 -12.46
N PHE A 245 13.90 12.65 -11.42
CA PHE A 245 14.27 13.98 -10.92
C PHE A 245 15.75 13.99 -10.53
N GLY A 246 16.37 15.16 -10.46
CA GLY A 246 17.73 15.29 -9.93
C GLY A 246 17.73 15.20 -8.40
N PRO A 247 18.26 14.12 -7.79
CA PRO A 247 18.30 14.02 -6.33
C PRO A 247 19.23 15.08 -5.75
N ARG A 248 18.85 15.67 -4.61
CA ARG A 248 19.70 16.63 -3.90
C ARG A 248 20.76 15.88 -3.07
N GLY A 249 21.87 16.55 -2.76
CA GLY A 249 22.96 16.03 -1.92
C GLY A 249 24.24 15.71 -2.69
N GLY A 250 25.29 15.31 -1.96
CA GLY A 250 26.60 14.99 -2.55
C GLY A 250 26.63 13.68 -3.32
N GLY A 251 27.49 13.58 -4.33
CA GLY A 251 27.68 12.38 -5.15
C GLY A 251 26.65 12.19 -6.27
N TYR A 252 27.02 11.39 -7.26
CA TYR A 252 26.18 11.03 -8.39
C TYR A 252 24.99 10.13 -7.96
N PRO A 253 23.79 10.28 -8.54
CA PRO A 253 23.36 11.35 -9.45
C PRO A 253 22.88 12.60 -8.70
N ASN A 254 23.13 13.79 -9.27
CA ASN A 254 22.69 15.09 -8.76
C ASN A 254 21.93 15.94 -9.81
N THR A 255 21.84 15.47 -11.05
CA THR A 255 21.09 16.13 -12.14
C THR A 255 20.03 15.20 -12.69
N LEU A 256 19.02 15.77 -13.36
CA LEU A 256 17.97 15.00 -14.04
C LEU A 256 18.53 14.06 -15.11
N MET A 257 19.50 14.53 -15.90
CA MET A 257 20.20 13.70 -16.88
C MET A 257 20.94 12.56 -16.19
N GLY A 258 21.65 12.86 -15.10
CA GLY A 258 22.34 11.86 -14.28
C GLY A 258 21.39 10.82 -13.70
N ALA A 259 20.23 11.23 -13.17
CA ALA A 259 19.23 10.32 -12.62
C ALA A 259 18.65 9.39 -13.68
N THR A 260 18.35 9.92 -14.87
CA THR A 260 17.84 9.14 -16.00
C THR A 260 18.88 8.13 -16.49
N ALA A 261 20.14 8.57 -16.66
CA ALA A 261 21.24 7.69 -17.03
C ALA A 261 21.51 6.62 -15.95
N HIS A 262 21.40 6.98 -14.68
CA HIS A 262 21.59 6.06 -13.57
C HIS A 262 20.53 4.95 -13.55
N LEU A 263 19.25 5.31 -13.71
CA LEU A 263 18.18 4.31 -13.78
C LEU A 263 18.32 3.43 -15.02
N ARG A 264 18.64 4.02 -16.19
CA ARG A 264 18.90 3.28 -17.43
C ARG A 264 20.03 2.25 -17.24
N GLN A 265 21.14 2.67 -16.64
CA GLN A 265 22.26 1.80 -16.33
C GLN A 265 21.84 0.67 -15.37
N ALA A 266 21.03 0.97 -14.36
CA ALA A 266 20.56 -0.03 -13.41
C ALA A 266 19.69 -1.11 -14.08
N PHE A 267 18.87 -0.77 -15.07
CA PHE A 267 18.12 -1.75 -15.87
C PHE A 267 19.03 -2.61 -16.76
N LEU A 268 20.09 -2.03 -17.34
CA LEU A 268 21.09 -2.79 -18.11
C LEU A 268 21.86 -3.76 -17.21
N ASP A 269 22.29 -3.29 -16.04
CA ASP A 269 22.97 -4.09 -15.03
C ASP A 269 22.05 -5.23 -14.53
N ALA A 270 20.75 -4.96 -14.36
CA ALA A 270 19.77 -5.96 -13.94
C ALA A 270 19.52 -7.05 -15.00
N ARG A 271 19.45 -6.68 -16.29
CA ARG A 271 19.36 -7.66 -17.39
C ARG A 271 20.60 -8.54 -17.46
N ARG A 272 21.79 -7.93 -17.36
CA ARG A 272 23.05 -8.68 -17.30
C ARG A 272 23.09 -9.61 -16.09
N PHE A 273 22.61 -9.14 -14.94
CA PHE A 273 22.54 -9.93 -13.71
C PHE A 273 21.64 -11.16 -13.86
N ARG A 274 20.43 -10.98 -14.39
CA ARG A 274 19.51 -12.08 -14.71
C ARG A 274 20.12 -13.09 -15.69
N GLN A 275 20.81 -12.60 -16.72
CA GLN A 275 21.51 -13.49 -17.66
C GLN A 275 22.63 -14.30 -16.97
N HIS A 276 23.39 -13.66 -16.08
CA HIS A 276 24.43 -14.33 -15.30
C HIS A 276 23.85 -15.40 -14.35
N GLN A 277 22.73 -15.10 -13.68
CA GLN A 277 21.99 -16.08 -12.87
C GLN A 277 21.56 -17.29 -13.70
N ARG A 278 20.98 -17.08 -14.88
CA ARG A 278 20.56 -18.18 -15.77
C ARG A 278 21.73 -19.06 -16.21
N PHE A 279 22.88 -18.48 -16.57
CA PHE A 279 24.06 -19.26 -16.93
C PHE A 279 24.63 -20.07 -15.76
N TYR A 280 24.57 -19.52 -14.56
CA TYR A 280 24.95 -20.24 -13.34
C TYR A 280 23.97 -21.39 -13.04
N GLU A 281 22.65 -21.17 -13.16
CA GLU A 281 21.61 -22.19 -13.00
C GLU A 281 21.73 -23.32 -14.03
N GLN A 282 22.12 -22.98 -15.26
CA GLN A 282 22.40 -23.93 -16.35
C GLN A 282 23.76 -24.63 -16.20
N GLN A 283 24.53 -24.33 -15.15
CA GLN A 283 25.84 -24.91 -14.85
C GLN A 283 26.85 -24.74 -16.00
N VAL A 284 26.80 -23.60 -16.70
CA VAL A 284 27.75 -23.29 -17.78
C VAL A 284 29.19 -23.28 -17.22
N PRO A 285 30.13 -24.05 -17.80
CA PRO A 285 31.50 -24.12 -17.30
C PRO A 285 32.18 -22.75 -17.25
N GLY A 286 32.88 -22.46 -16.14
CA GLY A 286 33.63 -21.21 -15.96
C GLY A 286 32.80 -20.02 -15.44
N ILE A 287 31.49 -20.21 -15.20
CA ILE A 287 30.62 -19.19 -14.60
C ILE A 287 30.58 -19.35 -13.09
N ALA A 288 30.99 -18.30 -12.37
CA ALA A 288 30.93 -18.25 -10.91
C ALA A 288 29.51 -17.87 -10.42
N ARG A 289 29.19 -18.19 -9.16
CA ARG A 289 27.93 -17.75 -8.55
C ARG A 289 27.84 -16.22 -8.54
N PRO A 290 26.78 -15.61 -9.11
CA PRO A 290 26.57 -14.18 -9.00
C PRO A 290 26.35 -13.76 -7.53
N PRO A 291 26.84 -12.58 -7.10
CA PRO A 291 26.55 -12.05 -5.78
C PRO A 291 25.06 -11.73 -5.64
N GLU A 292 24.48 -11.90 -4.46
CA GLU A 292 23.08 -11.53 -4.22
C GLU A 292 22.92 -10.01 -4.15
N ASP A 293 21.94 -9.51 -4.90
CA ASP A 293 21.72 -8.08 -5.06
C ASP A 293 20.21 -7.78 -5.21
N PRO A 294 19.54 -7.41 -4.11
CA PRO A 294 18.09 -7.19 -4.11
C PRO A 294 17.64 -6.12 -5.11
N VAL A 295 18.47 -5.09 -5.33
CA VAL A 295 18.16 -3.99 -6.26
C VAL A 295 18.09 -4.52 -7.70
N LEU A 296 19.12 -5.26 -8.12
CA LEU A 296 19.18 -5.82 -9.48
C LEU A 296 18.16 -6.94 -9.69
N GLU A 297 17.89 -7.73 -8.65
CA GLU A 297 16.87 -8.76 -8.69
C GLU A 297 15.47 -8.15 -8.92
N ALA A 298 15.12 -7.11 -8.15
CA ALA A 298 13.85 -6.41 -8.27
C ALA A 298 13.70 -5.73 -9.64
N LEU A 299 14.71 -4.99 -10.11
CA LEU A 299 14.68 -4.38 -11.45
C LEU A 299 14.64 -5.42 -12.57
N GLY A 300 15.35 -6.53 -12.39
CA GLY A 300 15.36 -7.64 -13.34
C GLY A 300 13.98 -8.27 -13.44
N GLU A 301 13.29 -8.46 -12.32
CA GLU A 301 11.90 -8.96 -12.30
C GLU A 301 10.96 -8.00 -13.05
N ILE A 302 11.09 -6.69 -12.80
CA ILE A 302 10.28 -5.65 -13.46
C ILE A 302 10.50 -5.67 -14.97
N ALA A 303 11.76 -5.79 -15.41
CA ALA A 303 12.13 -5.82 -16.82
C ALA A 303 11.64 -7.09 -17.53
N GLU A 304 11.80 -8.27 -16.91
CA GLU A 304 11.42 -9.55 -17.53
C GLU A 304 9.90 -9.74 -17.59
N LYS A 305 9.18 -9.33 -16.54
CA LYS A 305 7.72 -9.49 -16.46
C LYS A 305 6.96 -8.36 -17.16
N HIS A 306 7.67 -7.35 -17.67
CA HIS A 306 7.06 -6.12 -18.19
C HIS A 306 6.03 -5.54 -17.21
N SER A 307 6.42 -5.45 -15.93
CA SER A 307 5.52 -5.07 -14.85
C SER A 307 5.06 -3.63 -15.04
N THR A 308 3.73 -3.40 -14.98
CA THR A 308 3.17 -2.05 -15.03
C THR A 308 3.79 -1.21 -13.91
N SER A 309 4.40 -0.09 -14.27
CA SER A 309 5.21 0.72 -13.37
C SER A 309 4.61 2.11 -13.21
N LEU A 310 4.58 2.60 -11.96
CA LEU A 310 4.03 3.90 -11.62
C LEU A 310 5.12 4.98 -11.69
N PHE A 311 4.91 5.98 -12.55
CA PHE A 311 5.82 7.11 -12.70
C PHE A 311 5.24 8.36 -12.05
N ILE A 312 5.96 8.94 -11.10
CA ILE A 312 5.59 10.22 -10.49
C ILE A 312 6.08 11.34 -11.40
N VAL A 313 5.15 12.04 -12.04
CA VAL A 313 5.43 13.11 -13.02
C VAL A 313 4.47 14.26 -12.81
N ASN A 314 4.91 15.49 -13.09
CA ASN A 314 4.03 16.65 -13.00
C ASN A 314 4.06 17.49 -14.28
N GLY A 315 5.26 17.87 -14.75
CA GLY A 315 5.41 18.72 -15.92
C GLY A 315 5.29 17.97 -17.24
N GLN A 316 5.01 18.69 -18.33
CA GLN A 316 4.93 18.13 -19.69
C GLN A 316 6.21 17.37 -20.07
N ASP A 317 7.39 17.96 -19.83
CA ASP A 317 8.68 17.33 -20.13
C ASP A 317 8.93 16.07 -19.29
N ASP A 318 8.41 16.03 -18.05
CA ASP A 318 8.51 14.86 -17.19
C ASP A 318 7.66 13.72 -17.70
N ILE A 319 6.46 14.02 -18.19
CA ILE A 319 5.57 13.05 -18.82
C ILE A 319 6.26 12.46 -20.05
N HIS A 320 6.75 13.30 -20.98
CA HIS A 320 7.46 12.81 -22.17
C HIS A 320 8.65 11.92 -21.81
N ARG A 321 9.47 12.35 -20.86
CA ARG A 321 10.65 11.58 -20.41
C ARG A 321 10.27 10.23 -19.79
N ALA A 322 9.22 10.20 -18.96
CA ALA A 322 8.74 8.95 -18.37
C ALA A 322 8.21 7.99 -19.44
N LEU A 323 7.45 8.51 -20.42
CA LEU A 323 6.94 7.70 -21.55
C LEU A 323 8.08 7.17 -22.42
N ASP A 324 9.07 8.00 -22.76
CA ASP A 324 10.25 7.59 -23.53
C ASP A 324 11.06 6.52 -22.79
N PHE A 325 11.30 6.71 -21.50
CA PHE A 325 12.00 5.75 -20.67
C PHE A 325 11.24 4.43 -20.56
N ALA A 326 9.92 4.50 -20.37
CA ALA A 326 9.06 3.32 -20.29
C ALA A 326 9.05 2.52 -21.60
N ALA A 327 8.98 3.21 -22.74
CA ALA A 327 9.07 2.59 -24.06
C ALA A 327 10.44 1.93 -24.28
N GLU A 328 11.53 2.58 -23.88
CA GLU A 328 12.89 2.04 -23.97
C GLU A 328 13.06 0.75 -23.14
N GLN A 329 12.55 0.73 -21.91
CA GLN A 329 12.62 -0.46 -21.05
C GLN A 329 11.48 -1.46 -21.30
N GLN A 330 10.58 -1.18 -22.24
CA GLN A 330 9.39 -1.98 -22.55
C GLN A 330 8.51 -2.24 -21.32
N VAL A 331 8.41 -1.28 -20.40
CA VAL A 331 7.55 -1.38 -19.21
C VAL A 331 6.26 -0.58 -19.44
N PRO A 332 5.07 -1.16 -19.20
CA PRO A 332 3.84 -0.40 -19.26
C PRO A 332 3.82 0.69 -18.18
N VAL A 333 3.38 1.88 -18.55
CA VAL A 333 3.46 3.07 -17.68
C VAL A 333 2.08 3.49 -17.18
N LEU A 334 2.01 3.72 -15.86
CA LEU A 334 0.91 4.41 -15.18
C LEU A 334 1.47 5.73 -14.64
N LEU A 335 0.83 6.85 -14.96
CA LEU A 335 1.32 8.17 -14.52
C LEU A 335 0.62 8.59 -13.23
N TRP A 336 1.35 9.14 -12.26
CA TRP A 336 0.78 9.75 -11.06
C TRP A 336 1.20 11.22 -10.94
N GLY A 337 0.22 12.10 -10.69
CA GLY A 337 0.36 13.54 -10.67
C GLY A 337 -0.14 14.15 -11.97
N ALA A 338 0.64 13.97 -13.03
CA ALA A 338 0.35 14.33 -14.43
C ALA A 338 -0.35 15.69 -14.60
N ARG A 339 0.05 16.69 -13.82
CA ARG A 339 -0.62 18.00 -13.71
C ARG A 339 -0.72 18.74 -15.05
N GLU A 340 0.30 18.62 -15.88
CA GLU A 340 0.40 19.25 -17.20
C GLU A 340 0.01 18.30 -18.35
N SER A 341 -0.67 17.19 -18.05
CA SER A 341 -1.10 16.21 -19.07
C SER A 341 -1.98 16.80 -20.18
N GLN A 342 -2.70 17.88 -19.90
CA GLN A 342 -3.50 18.62 -20.88
C GLN A 342 -2.69 19.08 -22.11
N PHE A 343 -1.39 19.38 -21.96
CA PHE A 343 -0.53 19.82 -23.06
C PHE A 343 0.01 18.68 -23.92
N CYS A 344 -0.17 17.43 -23.48
CA CYS A 344 0.35 16.24 -24.17
C CYS A 344 -0.67 15.08 -24.21
N LEU A 345 -1.96 15.39 -24.22
CA LEU A 345 -3.04 14.42 -24.05
C LEU A 345 -3.02 13.29 -25.09
N ASP A 346 -2.78 13.60 -26.37
CA ASP A 346 -2.73 12.60 -27.45
C ASP A 346 -1.64 11.55 -27.21
N ARG A 347 -0.50 12.00 -26.67
CA ARG A 347 0.61 11.12 -26.35
C ARG A 347 0.33 10.29 -25.10
N VAL A 348 -0.30 10.88 -24.09
CA VAL A 348 -0.73 10.16 -22.89
C VAL A 348 -1.75 9.08 -23.25
N LYS A 349 -2.77 9.41 -24.07
CA LYS A 349 -3.79 8.46 -24.55
C LYS A 349 -3.21 7.27 -25.31
N SER A 350 -2.19 7.50 -26.14
CA SER A 350 -1.57 6.45 -26.97
C SER A 350 -0.57 5.58 -26.20
N SER A 351 0.14 6.15 -25.23
CA SER A 351 1.33 5.50 -24.63
C SER A 351 1.14 5.07 -23.17
N ALA A 352 0.31 5.75 -22.40
CA ALA A 352 0.08 5.42 -20.99
C ALA A 352 -1.08 4.42 -20.82
N LYS A 353 -0.97 3.52 -19.84
CA LYS A 353 -2.08 2.64 -19.44
C LYS A 353 -3.17 3.38 -18.66
N GLY A 354 -2.82 4.49 -18.04
CA GLY A 354 -3.75 5.31 -17.26
C GLY A 354 -3.05 6.46 -16.56
N VAL A 355 -3.86 7.35 -15.98
CA VAL A 355 -3.38 8.49 -15.19
C VAL A 355 -4.10 8.53 -13.86
N ILE A 356 -3.32 8.63 -12.79
CA ILE A 356 -3.78 8.97 -11.45
C ILE A 356 -3.60 10.48 -11.29
N ALA A 357 -4.68 11.23 -11.47
CA ALA A 357 -4.67 12.67 -11.33
C ALA A 357 -4.71 13.05 -9.84
N GLN A 358 -3.86 14.02 -9.46
CA GLN A 358 -3.96 14.66 -8.15
C GLN A 358 -4.93 15.82 -8.23
N VAL A 359 -6.02 15.74 -7.47
CA VAL A 359 -7.01 16.81 -7.44
C VAL A 359 -6.68 17.71 -6.25
N ASN A 360 -5.88 18.74 -6.49
CA ASN A 360 -5.63 19.77 -5.48
C ASN A 360 -6.68 20.87 -5.61
N TRP A 361 -7.75 20.76 -4.83
CA TRP A 361 -8.73 21.83 -4.65
C TRP A 361 -8.16 22.88 -3.68
N GLY A 362 -7.27 23.76 -4.17
CA GLY A 362 -6.82 24.97 -3.46
C GLY A 362 -5.53 24.84 -2.65
#